data_AF-A0A2J8WHR1-F1
#
_entry.id   AF-A0A2J8WHR1-F1
#
_cell.length_a   1.000
_cell.length_b   1.000
_cell.length_c   1.000
_cell.angle_alpha   90.00
_cell.angle_beta   90.00
_cell.angle_gamma   90.00
#
_symmetry.space_group_name_H-M   'P 1'
#
loop_
_entity.id
_entity.type
_entity.pdbx_description
1 polymer ?
#
loop_
_entity_poly.entity_id
_entity_poly.type
_entity_poly.pdbx_seq_one_letter_code
_entity_poly.pdbx_strand_id
1 'polypeptide(L)'
;MDQSRVLLWVKAEPFIVGALQVPPPSKFSLHYLRKISTYVKIRATEGAYPRLYWSTWRHIACGKLQLAKDLAWLYFEIFDSLSVKTPEERLEWSEVLSNCMSEEEVEKQRNQLSVDTLQFLLFLYIQQLNKVSLRTSLIGEEWPSPRNRSQSPDLTEKSNCHNKNWNDYSHQAFVCDHLSDLLELLLDPEQLTASFHSTHSSLVSREAVVALSFLIEGTISRARKI
;
A
#
# COMPACT_ATOMS: atom_id res chain seq x y z
N MET A 1 -11.56 -18.32 33.52
CA MET A 1 -10.70 -18.06 32.34
C MET A 1 -10.58 -16.55 32.20
N ASP A 2 -9.38 -15.98 32.36
CA ASP A 2 -9.13 -14.58 32.03
C ASP A 2 -9.41 -14.37 30.54
N GLN A 3 -10.39 -13.54 30.21
CA GLN A 3 -10.64 -13.15 28.82
C GLN A 3 -9.57 -12.13 28.42
N SER A 4 -8.46 -12.61 27.87
CA SER A 4 -7.50 -11.79 27.15
C SER A 4 -8.24 -11.09 26.01
N ARG A 5 -8.28 -9.75 26.04
CA ARG A 5 -8.89 -8.96 24.95
C ARG A 5 -7.80 -8.54 23.98
N VAL A 6 -8.06 -8.66 22.69
CA VAL A 6 -7.18 -8.13 21.65
C VAL A 6 -7.73 -6.78 21.23
N LEU A 7 -6.87 -5.77 21.26
CA LEU A 7 -7.15 -4.42 20.77
C LEU A 7 -6.44 -4.29 19.42
N LEU A 8 -7.15 -3.88 18.37
CA LEU A 8 -6.61 -3.68 17.03
C LEU A 8 -6.85 -2.22 16.60
N TRP A 9 -5.91 -1.64 15.85
CA TRP A 9 -6.05 -0.33 15.22
C TRP A 9 -5.43 -0.32 13.83
N VAL A 10 -5.89 0.57 12.97
CA VAL A 10 -5.35 0.75 11.62
C VAL A 10 -4.12 1.64 11.68
N LYS A 11 -3.05 1.23 10.99
CA LYS A 11 -1.85 2.04 10.82
C LYS A 11 -2.17 3.20 9.87
N ALA A 12 -1.87 4.43 10.28
CA ALA A 12 -2.10 5.60 9.43
C ALA A 12 -1.03 5.77 8.35
N GLU A 13 0.21 5.33 8.61
CA GLU A 13 1.37 5.53 7.72
C GLU A 13 1.16 5.05 6.27
N PRO A 14 0.67 3.81 6.00
CA PRO A 14 0.39 3.36 4.63
C PRO A 14 -0.56 4.26 3.85
N PHE A 15 -1.49 4.91 4.55
CA PHE A 15 -2.54 5.73 3.95
C PHE A 15 -2.07 7.17 3.73
N ILE A 16 -1.32 7.72 4.69
CA ILE A 16 -0.87 9.12 4.65
C ILE A 16 0.34 9.28 3.73
N VAL A 17 1.32 8.38 3.83
CA VAL A 17 2.60 8.47 3.11
C VAL A 17 2.62 7.56 1.88
N GLY A 18 1.89 6.44 1.94
CA GLY A 18 1.89 5.44 0.87
C GLY A 18 0.86 5.64 -0.25
N ALA A 19 -0.27 6.29 0.02
CA ALA A 19 -1.30 6.48 -0.99
C ALA A 19 -0.94 7.64 -1.92
N LEU A 20 -0.68 7.33 -3.19
CA LEU A 20 -0.35 8.35 -4.18
C LEU A 20 -1.57 9.22 -4.50
N GLN A 21 -1.44 10.54 -4.49
CA GLN A 21 -2.49 11.51 -4.85
C GLN A 21 -2.76 11.58 -6.36
N VAL A 22 -2.79 10.43 -7.03
CA VAL A 22 -3.12 10.27 -8.44
C VAL A 22 -4.29 9.29 -8.58
N PRO A 23 -5.10 9.40 -9.64
CA PRO A 23 -6.11 8.40 -9.92
C PRO A 23 -5.46 7.01 -9.99
N PRO A 24 -5.95 6.04 -9.20
CA PRO A 24 -5.32 4.73 -9.19
C PRO A 24 -5.53 4.06 -10.55
N PRO A 25 -4.54 3.33 -11.06
CA PRO A 25 -4.68 2.59 -12.30
C PRO A 25 -5.93 1.70 -12.29
N SER A 26 -6.66 1.68 -13.41
CA SER A 26 -7.92 0.94 -13.53
C SER A 26 -7.77 -0.56 -13.23
N LYS A 27 -6.57 -1.11 -13.44
CA LYS A 27 -6.22 -2.51 -13.20
C LYS A 27 -5.68 -2.79 -11.79
N PHE A 28 -5.83 -1.88 -10.83
CA PHE A 28 -5.63 -2.15 -9.40
C PHE A 28 -6.91 -2.65 -8.70
N SER A 29 -7.80 -3.31 -9.43
CA SER A 29 -8.96 -3.98 -8.82
C SER A 29 -8.56 -5.31 -8.18
N LEU A 30 -9.37 -5.78 -7.23
CA LEU A 30 -9.19 -7.07 -6.55
C LEU A 30 -8.89 -8.20 -7.54
N HIS A 31 -9.67 -8.28 -8.63
CA HIS A 31 -9.51 -9.29 -9.69
C HIS A 31 -8.08 -9.35 -10.26
N TYR A 32 -7.50 -8.21 -10.59
CA TYR A 32 -6.14 -8.18 -11.16
C TYR A 32 -5.08 -8.44 -10.11
N LEU A 33 -5.22 -7.88 -8.89
CA LEU A 33 -4.28 -8.14 -7.81
C LEU A 33 -4.26 -9.62 -7.41
N ARG A 34 -5.41 -10.29 -7.45
CA ARG A 34 -5.51 -11.75 -7.28
C ARG A 34 -4.78 -12.52 -8.39
N LYS A 35 -4.94 -12.10 -9.65
CA LYS A 35 -4.16 -12.72 -10.75
C LYS A 35 -2.65 -12.57 -10.55
N ILE A 36 -2.20 -11.45 -10.00
CA ILE A 36 -0.79 -11.24 -9.66
C ILE A 36 -0.38 -12.19 -8.54
N SER A 37 -1.15 -12.27 -7.44
CA SER A 37 -0.93 -13.20 -6.34
C SER A 37 -0.78 -14.65 -6.85
N THR A 38 -1.72 -15.12 -7.67
CA THR A 38 -1.67 -16.46 -8.28
C THR A 38 -0.44 -16.64 -9.16
N TYR A 39 -0.14 -15.67 -10.05
CA TYR A 39 1.00 -15.74 -10.95
C TYR A 39 2.33 -15.88 -10.19
N VAL A 40 2.50 -15.07 -9.14
CA VAL A 40 3.72 -15.04 -8.32
C VAL A 40 3.84 -16.32 -7.49
N LYS A 41 2.74 -16.79 -6.88
CA LYS A 41 2.72 -18.06 -6.11
C LYS A 41 3.00 -19.29 -6.97
N ILE A 42 2.48 -19.36 -8.21
CA ILE A 42 2.78 -20.48 -9.13
C ILE A 42 4.27 -20.55 -9.47
N ARG A 43 4.94 -19.39 -9.53
CA ARG A 43 6.38 -19.27 -9.80
C ARG A 43 7.22 -19.24 -8.52
N ALA A 44 6.70 -19.73 -7.39
CA ALA A 44 7.44 -19.80 -6.15
C ALA A 44 8.75 -20.62 -6.30
N THR A 45 8.75 -21.65 -7.13
CA THR A 45 9.94 -22.46 -7.45
C THR A 45 11.02 -21.70 -8.21
N GLU A 46 10.66 -20.61 -8.90
CA GLU A 46 11.58 -19.68 -9.57
C GLU A 46 12.09 -18.58 -8.60
N GLY A 47 11.76 -18.68 -7.31
CA GLY A 47 12.12 -17.69 -6.28
C GLY A 47 11.24 -16.44 -6.28
N ALA A 48 10.12 -16.44 -7.02
CA ALA A 48 9.23 -15.28 -7.13
C ALA A 48 8.36 -15.05 -5.88
N TYR A 49 8.29 -16.00 -4.95
CA TYR A 49 7.50 -15.92 -3.72
C TYR A 49 8.33 -16.46 -2.54
N PRO A 50 8.30 -15.83 -1.33
CA PRO A 50 7.41 -14.74 -0.89
C PRO A 50 7.88 -13.34 -1.29
N ARG A 51 9.08 -13.20 -1.87
CA ARG A 51 9.66 -11.90 -2.24
C ARG A 51 9.44 -11.59 -3.71
N LEU A 52 8.79 -10.46 -3.99
CA LEU A 52 8.58 -9.98 -5.35
C LEU A 52 9.74 -9.06 -5.76
N TYR A 53 10.52 -9.50 -6.74
CA TYR A 53 11.64 -8.70 -7.28
C TYR A 53 11.15 -7.61 -8.24
N TRP A 54 11.91 -6.52 -8.33
CA TRP A 54 11.64 -5.42 -9.28
C TRP A 54 11.49 -5.92 -10.71
N SER A 55 12.36 -6.82 -11.16
CA SER A 55 12.33 -7.38 -12.52
C SER A 55 10.99 -8.07 -12.83
N THR A 56 10.48 -8.86 -11.88
CA THR A 56 9.18 -9.53 -11.96
C THR A 56 8.03 -8.53 -11.91
N TRP A 57 8.08 -7.58 -10.97
CA TRP A 57 7.06 -6.53 -10.87
C TRP A 57 7.00 -5.68 -12.15
N ARG A 58 8.14 -5.22 -12.68
CA ARG A 58 8.24 -4.47 -13.94
C ARG A 58 7.61 -5.25 -15.09
N HIS A 59 7.88 -6.55 -15.21
CA HIS A 59 7.27 -7.39 -16.23
C HIS A 59 5.74 -7.42 -16.12
N ILE A 60 5.21 -7.57 -14.91
CA ILE A 60 3.76 -7.60 -14.64
C ILE A 60 3.14 -6.21 -14.87
N ALA A 61 3.72 -5.18 -14.28
CA ALA A 61 3.23 -3.81 -14.29
C ALA A 61 3.23 -3.22 -15.70
N CYS A 62 4.36 -3.27 -16.40
CA CYS A 62 4.46 -2.70 -17.75
C CYS A 62 3.78 -3.60 -18.79
N GLY A 63 3.89 -4.93 -18.65
CA GLY A 63 3.34 -5.87 -19.63
C GLY A 63 1.83 -6.10 -19.47
N LYS A 64 1.40 -6.54 -18.30
CA LYS A 64 -0.01 -6.94 -18.05
C LYS A 64 -0.86 -5.76 -17.61
N LEU A 65 -0.35 -4.95 -16.69
CA LEU A 65 -1.09 -3.79 -16.18
C LEU A 65 -0.98 -2.58 -17.11
N GLN A 66 -0.01 -2.55 -18.03
CA GLN A 66 0.26 -1.44 -18.95
C GLN A 66 0.55 -0.13 -18.21
N LEU A 67 1.23 -0.21 -17.06
CA LEU A 67 1.75 0.97 -16.38
C LEU A 67 3.00 1.48 -17.07
N ALA A 68 3.20 2.80 -17.04
CA ALA A 68 4.50 3.38 -17.37
C ALA A 68 5.57 2.84 -16.41
N LYS A 69 6.79 2.63 -16.90
CA LYS A 69 7.93 2.12 -16.11
C LYS A 69 8.14 2.97 -14.85
N ASP A 70 8.11 4.28 -14.99
CA ASP A 70 8.36 5.21 -13.89
C ASP A 70 7.26 5.17 -12.82
N LEU A 71 5.99 5.01 -13.23
CA LEU A 71 4.88 4.83 -12.29
C LEU A 71 4.96 3.48 -11.58
N ALA A 72 5.32 2.41 -12.30
CA ALA A 72 5.54 1.10 -11.70
C ALA A 72 6.69 1.13 -10.68
N TRP A 73 7.77 1.85 -10.99
CA TRP A 73 8.89 2.08 -10.08
C TRP A 73 8.46 2.87 -8.86
N LEU A 74 7.73 3.97 -9.05
CA LEU A 74 7.26 4.82 -7.96
C LEU A 74 6.44 4.04 -6.92
N TYR A 75 5.52 3.17 -7.35
CA TYR A 75 4.79 2.30 -6.42
C TYR A 75 5.72 1.36 -5.64
N PHE A 76 6.70 0.79 -6.33
CA PHE A 76 7.65 -0.14 -5.73
C PHE A 76 8.55 0.56 -4.70
N GLU A 77 9.07 1.74 -5.07
CA GLU A 77 9.94 2.59 -4.25
C GLU A 77 9.21 3.14 -3.02
N ILE A 78 7.98 3.63 -3.18
CA ILE A 78 7.18 4.10 -2.05
C ILE A 78 6.94 2.96 -1.06
N PHE A 79 6.55 1.78 -1.53
CA PHE A 79 6.37 0.64 -0.64
C PHE A 79 7.67 0.24 0.06
N ASP A 80 8.79 0.24 -0.66
CA ASP A 80 10.10 -0.05 -0.10
C ASP A 80 10.49 0.97 0.98
N SER A 81 10.10 2.25 0.82
CA SER A 81 10.33 3.30 1.82
C SER A 81 9.47 3.17 3.08
N LEU A 82 8.27 2.57 2.97
CA LEU A 82 7.40 2.24 4.09
C LEU A 82 7.87 1.00 4.86
N SER A 83 8.76 0.21 4.25
CA SER A 83 9.35 -0.94 4.92
C SER A 83 10.39 -0.46 5.95
N VAL A 84 10.40 -1.12 7.11
CA VAL A 84 11.39 -0.85 8.16
C VAL A 84 12.77 -1.29 7.65
N LYS A 85 13.55 -0.32 7.20
CA LYS A 85 14.98 -0.44 6.87
C LYS A 85 15.77 0.49 7.76
N THR A 86 17.01 0.13 8.07
CA THR A 86 17.85 1.03 8.85
C THR A 86 18.19 2.28 8.01
N PRO A 87 18.39 3.44 8.64
CA PRO A 87 18.81 4.64 7.90
C PRO A 87 20.14 4.42 7.17
N GLU A 88 21.02 3.57 7.69
CA GLU A 88 22.29 3.20 7.06
C GLU A 88 22.07 2.46 5.74
N GLU A 89 21.19 1.46 5.71
CA GLU A 89 20.84 0.73 4.49
C GLU A 89 20.25 1.66 3.42
N ARG A 90 19.44 2.64 3.85
CA ARG A 90 18.86 3.64 2.94
C ARG A 90 19.92 4.58 2.38
N LEU A 91 20.87 5.00 3.21
CA LEU A 91 21.97 5.88 2.79
C LEU A 91 22.91 5.16 1.82
N GLU A 92 23.37 3.97 2.18
CA GLU A 92 24.22 3.13 1.31
C GLU A 92 23.54 2.95 -0.05
N TRP A 93 22.22 2.73 -0.05
CA TRP A 93 21.52 2.56 -1.29
C TRP A 93 21.44 3.83 -2.15
N SER A 94 21.21 4.99 -1.51
CA SER A 94 21.27 6.28 -2.17
C SER A 94 22.66 6.57 -2.76
N GLU A 95 23.73 6.19 -2.06
CA GLU A 95 25.11 6.38 -2.53
C GLU A 95 25.38 5.51 -3.76
N VAL A 96 25.02 4.22 -3.73
CA VAL A 96 25.20 3.32 -4.88
C VAL A 96 24.44 3.81 -6.10
N LEU A 97 23.19 4.26 -5.94
CA LEU A 97 22.41 4.83 -7.04
C LEU A 97 23.02 6.14 -7.56
N SER A 98 23.55 7.00 -6.68
CA SER A 98 24.21 8.26 -7.08
C SER A 98 25.51 8.05 -7.86
N ASN A 99 26.19 6.93 -7.61
CA ASN A 99 27.43 6.55 -8.30
C ASN A 99 27.19 5.91 -9.67
N CYS A 100 25.92 5.60 -10.03
CA CYS A 100 25.58 5.08 -11.35
C CYS A 100 25.65 6.19 -12.40
N MET A 101 26.38 5.93 -13.49
CA MET A 101 26.62 6.90 -14.58
C MET A 101 25.68 6.68 -15.77
N SER A 102 24.93 5.58 -15.79
CA SER A 102 24.00 5.24 -16.87
C SER A 102 22.67 4.67 -16.36
N GLU A 103 21.62 4.76 -17.18
CA GLU A 103 20.30 4.19 -16.85
C GLU A 103 20.37 2.65 -16.72
N GLU A 104 21.26 2.00 -17.46
CA GLU A 104 21.46 0.54 -17.39
C GLU A 104 22.05 0.10 -16.05
N GLU A 105 22.99 0.87 -15.50
CA GLU A 105 23.54 0.63 -14.16
C GLU A 105 22.48 0.82 -13.09
N VAL A 106 21.70 1.91 -13.18
CA VAL A 106 20.56 2.13 -12.27
C VAL A 106 19.59 0.95 -12.36
N GLU A 107 19.24 0.49 -13.55
CA GLU A 107 18.31 -0.64 -13.71
C GLU A 107 18.89 -1.94 -13.13
N LYS A 108 20.19 -2.19 -13.31
CA LYS A 108 20.88 -3.34 -12.71
C LYS A 108 20.84 -3.29 -11.19
N GLN A 109 20.97 -2.10 -10.62
CA GLN A 109 20.82 -1.86 -9.19
C GLN A 109 19.37 -2.13 -8.73
N ARG A 110 18.38 -1.57 -9.42
CA ARG A 110 16.95 -1.80 -9.12
C ARG A 110 16.55 -3.28 -9.15
N ASN A 111 17.11 -4.06 -10.07
CA ASN A 111 16.81 -5.50 -10.22
C ASN A 111 17.21 -6.35 -8.99
N GLN A 112 18.06 -5.84 -8.10
CA GLN A 112 18.43 -6.53 -6.86
C GLN A 112 17.38 -6.35 -5.76
N LEU A 113 16.47 -5.38 -5.91
CA LEU A 113 15.45 -5.10 -4.92
C LEU A 113 14.29 -6.08 -4.98
N SER A 114 13.81 -6.42 -3.79
CA SER A 114 12.61 -7.22 -3.61
C SER A 114 11.79 -6.72 -2.43
N VAL A 115 10.48 -6.94 -2.51
CA VAL A 115 9.51 -6.54 -1.48
C VAL A 115 8.69 -7.75 -1.04
N ASP A 116 8.05 -7.70 0.13
CA ASP A 116 7.11 -8.75 0.52
C ASP A 116 5.88 -8.72 -0.41
N THR A 117 5.58 -9.86 -1.05
CA THR A 117 4.54 -9.93 -2.09
C THR A 117 3.16 -9.59 -1.53
N LEU A 118 2.80 -10.15 -0.36
CA LEU A 118 1.46 -10.01 0.19
C LEU A 118 1.22 -8.59 0.70
N GLN A 119 2.19 -8.04 1.44
CA GLN A 119 2.14 -6.65 1.90
C GLN A 119 2.12 -5.67 0.72
N PHE A 120 2.91 -5.93 -0.33
CA PHE A 120 2.90 -5.09 -1.53
C PHE A 120 1.54 -5.13 -2.24
N LEU A 121 0.87 -6.28 -2.30
CA LEU A 121 -0.48 -6.37 -2.88
C LEU A 121 -1.52 -5.61 -2.05
N LEU A 122 -1.42 -5.64 -0.71
CA LEU A 122 -2.25 -4.80 0.17
C LEU A 122 -2.00 -3.31 -0.11
N PHE A 123 -0.73 -2.91 -0.23
CA PHE A 123 -0.34 -1.55 -0.60
C PHE A 123 -0.92 -1.10 -1.94
N LEU A 124 -0.91 -1.95 -2.97
CA LEU A 124 -1.52 -1.63 -4.26
C LEU A 124 -3.05 -1.53 -4.15
N TYR A 125 -3.67 -2.38 -3.33
CA TYR A 125 -5.11 -2.36 -3.10
C TYR A 125 -5.57 -1.05 -2.45
N ILE A 126 -4.86 -0.55 -1.44
CA ILE A 126 -5.25 0.69 -0.74
C ILE A 126 -5.17 1.93 -1.65
N GLN A 127 -4.41 1.90 -2.76
CA GLN A 127 -4.39 3.01 -3.72
C GLN A 127 -5.79 3.33 -4.27
N GLN A 128 -6.72 2.37 -4.22
CA GLN A 128 -8.12 2.55 -4.61
C GLN A 128 -8.88 3.57 -3.76
N LEU A 129 -8.37 3.95 -2.58
CA LEU A 129 -8.89 5.06 -1.78
C LEU A 129 -9.11 6.33 -2.60
N ASN A 130 -8.21 6.61 -3.53
CA ASN A 130 -8.28 7.81 -4.36
C ASN A 130 -9.38 7.74 -5.44
N LYS A 131 -10.01 6.57 -5.68
CA LYS A 131 -11.23 6.48 -6.51
C LYS A 131 -12.40 7.23 -5.88
N VAL A 132 -12.49 7.22 -4.55
CA VAL A 132 -13.60 7.85 -3.80
C VAL A 132 -13.43 9.38 -3.72
N SER A 133 -12.19 9.87 -3.84
CA SER A 133 -11.81 11.29 -3.70
C SER A 133 -12.08 12.17 -4.93
N LEU A 134 -12.44 11.60 -6.09
CA LEU A 134 -12.63 12.36 -7.32
C LEU A 134 -13.75 13.43 -7.25
N ARG A 135 -14.68 13.34 -6.28
CA ARG A 135 -15.70 14.38 -6.04
C ARG A 135 -15.17 15.59 -5.27
N THR A 136 -14.01 15.50 -4.62
CA THR A 136 -13.45 16.54 -3.76
C THR A 136 -12.22 17.24 -4.33
N SER A 137 -11.49 16.61 -5.28
CA SER A 137 -10.28 17.18 -5.89
C SER A 137 -10.52 18.13 -7.07
N LEU A 138 -11.78 18.39 -7.46
CA LEU A 138 -12.11 19.38 -8.50
C LEU A 138 -12.05 20.84 -8.00
N ILE A 139 -11.81 21.07 -6.71
CA ILE A 139 -11.36 22.38 -6.22
C ILE A 139 -9.84 22.33 -6.26
N GLY A 140 -9.29 22.77 -7.38
CA GLY A 140 -7.86 23.07 -7.48
C GLY A 140 -7.53 24.13 -6.44
N GLU A 141 -6.56 23.82 -5.59
CA GLU A 141 -5.92 24.82 -4.77
C GLU A 141 -5.28 25.85 -5.71
N GLU A 142 -5.88 27.03 -5.73
CA GLU A 142 -5.34 28.23 -6.36
C GLU A 142 -3.91 28.44 -5.84
N TRP A 143 -2.93 28.27 -6.73
CA TRP A 143 -1.58 28.76 -6.51
C TRP A 143 -1.64 30.23 -6.10
N PRO A 144 -0.89 30.70 -5.08
CA PRO A 144 -0.93 32.09 -4.68
C PRO A 144 -0.34 32.94 -5.81
N SER A 145 -1.23 33.47 -6.66
CA SER A 145 -0.86 34.44 -7.68
C SER A 145 -0.71 35.81 -7.01
N PRO A 146 0.42 36.50 -7.15
CA PRO A 146 0.65 37.78 -6.52
C PRO A 146 -0.03 38.90 -7.32
N ARG A 147 -1.36 38.91 -7.40
CA ARG A 147 -2.14 40.07 -7.88
C ARG A 147 -3.51 40.12 -7.22
N ASN A 148 -3.58 40.76 -6.06
CA ASN A 148 -4.28 42.04 -5.94
C ASN A 148 -4.13 42.61 -4.52
N ARG A 149 -3.66 43.86 -4.46
CA ARG A 149 -3.73 44.71 -3.27
C ARG A 149 -5.20 44.97 -2.92
N SER A 150 -5.37 45.30 -1.64
CA SER A 150 -6.50 45.98 -0.97
C SER A 150 -7.75 45.15 -0.65
N GLN A 151 -7.89 44.73 0.62
CA GLN A 151 -8.86 45.33 1.56
C GLN A 151 -8.66 44.81 3.01
N SER A 152 -8.54 45.80 3.92
CA SER A 152 -8.75 45.90 5.39
C SER A 152 -8.54 44.73 6.38
N PRO A 153 -8.19 45.06 7.65
CA PRO A 153 -7.89 44.08 8.69
C PRO A 153 -9.16 43.69 9.45
N ASP A 154 -9.55 42.41 9.37
CA ASP A 154 -10.43 41.82 10.38
C ASP A 154 -9.74 40.60 11.01
N LEU A 155 -9.46 40.78 12.30
CA LEU A 155 -8.91 39.81 13.23
C LEU A 155 -9.95 38.71 13.46
N THR A 156 -9.91 37.66 12.64
CA THR A 156 -10.31 36.32 13.08
C THR A 156 -9.43 35.30 12.38
N GLU A 157 -8.34 34.94 13.05
CA GLU A 157 -7.62 33.69 12.87
C GLU A 157 -8.61 32.52 12.86
N LYS A 158 -8.94 32.03 11.67
CA LYS A 158 -9.17 30.60 11.44
C LYS A 158 -8.56 30.26 10.09
N SER A 159 -7.25 30.08 10.08
CA SER A 159 -6.56 29.32 9.04
C SER A 159 -7.09 27.89 9.10
N ASN A 160 -8.21 27.64 8.43
CA ASN A 160 -8.72 26.29 8.23
C ASN A 160 -7.93 25.63 7.09
N CYS A 161 -6.61 25.60 7.23
CA CYS A 161 -5.71 24.75 6.45
C CYS A 161 -5.79 23.33 7.02
N HIS A 162 -7.00 22.76 7.09
CA HIS A 162 -7.13 21.32 7.23
C HIS A 162 -6.74 20.73 5.88
N ASN A 163 -5.45 20.39 5.76
CA ASN A 163 -5.04 19.23 4.99
C ASN A 163 -6.10 18.15 5.26
N LYS A 164 -6.94 17.83 4.27
CA LYS A 164 -7.82 16.65 4.29
C LYS A 164 -6.96 15.39 4.13
N ASN A 165 -5.86 15.32 4.87
CA ASN A 165 -5.19 14.08 5.19
C ASN A 165 -6.13 13.35 6.15
N TRP A 166 -7.06 12.62 5.52
CA TRP A 166 -7.82 11.49 6.02
C TRP A 166 -7.68 11.26 7.53
N ASN A 167 -8.72 11.61 8.29
CA ASN A 167 -8.72 11.33 9.72
C ASN A 167 -8.64 9.81 9.94
N ASP A 168 -8.13 9.39 11.10
CA ASP A 168 -7.98 7.97 11.44
C ASP A 168 -9.29 7.18 11.28
N TYR A 169 -10.43 7.84 11.47
CA TYR A 169 -11.75 7.26 11.26
C TYR A 169 -12.00 6.85 9.80
N SER A 170 -11.55 7.63 8.83
CA SER A 170 -11.71 7.29 7.40
C SER A 170 -10.82 6.13 6.97
N HIS A 171 -9.59 6.04 7.49
CA HIS A 171 -8.72 4.87 7.30
C HIS A 171 -9.35 3.62 7.90
N GLN A 172 -9.88 3.75 9.12
CA GLN A 172 -10.60 2.67 9.79
C GLN A 172 -11.83 2.23 9.00
N ALA A 173 -12.67 3.17 8.56
CA ALA A 173 -13.86 2.87 7.77
C ALA A 173 -13.50 2.11 6.49
N PHE A 174 -12.48 2.58 5.74
CA PHE A 174 -12.02 1.88 4.55
C PHE A 174 -11.56 0.45 4.86
N VAL A 175 -10.72 0.25 5.87
CA VAL A 175 -10.25 -1.10 6.21
C VAL A 175 -11.42 -1.99 6.63
N CYS A 176 -12.40 -1.47 7.37
CA CYS A 176 -13.59 -2.23 7.76
C CYS A 176 -14.45 -2.61 6.54
N ASP A 177 -14.72 -1.66 5.65
CA ASP A 177 -15.57 -1.86 4.47
C ASP A 177 -14.92 -2.82 3.46
N HIS A 178 -13.59 -2.82 3.39
CA HIS A 178 -12.82 -3.64 2.46
C HIS A 178 -12.17 -4.88 3.10
N LEU A 179 -12.43 -5.18 4.38
CA LEU A 179 -11.74 -6.26 5.09
C LEU A 179 -11.92 -7.63 4.41
N SER A 180 -13.12 -7.91 3.90
CA SER A 180 -13.40 -9.15 3.18
C SER A 180 -12.53 -9.28 1.94
N ASP A 181 -12.43 -8.22 1.14
CA ASP A 181 -11.61 -8.18 -0.07
C ASP A 181 -10.12 -8.31 0.25
N LEU A 182 -9.66 -7.65 1.32
CA LEU A 182 -8.27 -7.73 1.79
C LEU A 182 -7.92 -9.17 2.21
N LEU A 183 -8.81 -9.84 2.95
CA LEU A 183 -8.64 -11.24 3.31
C LEU A 183 -8.66 -12.15 2.08
N GLU A 184 -9.61 -11.93 1.16
CA GLU A 184 -9.72 -12.67 -0.09
C GLU A 184 -8.46 -12.56 -0.96
N LEU A 185 -7.83 -11.38 -0.99
CA LEU A 185 -6.58 -11.13 -1.69
C LEU A 185 -5.41 -11.94 -1.12
N LEU A 186 -5.41 -12.20 0.19
CA LEU A 186 -4.36 -12.91 0.89
C LEU A 186 -4.52 -14.43 0.88
N LEU A 187 -5.74 -14.93 0.61
CA LEU A 187 -6.01 -16.38 0.54
C LEU A 187 -5.19 -17.08 -0.54
N ASP A 188 -5.00 -18.38 -0.35
CA ASP A 188 -4.35 -19.21 -1.36
C ASP A 188 -5.27 -19.46 -2.56
N PRO A 189 -4.73 -19.46 -3.79
CA PRO A 189 -5.53 -19.63 -5.00
C PRO A 189 -6.40 -20.89 -4.97
N GLU A 190 -5.89 -21.98 -4.39
CA GLU A 190 -6.55 -23.28 -4.31
C GLU A 190 -7.80 -23.27 -3.42
N GLN A 191 -7.76 -22.51 -2.31
CA GLN A 191 -8.88 -22.41 -1.36
C GLN A 191 -10.09 -21.70 -1.98
N LEU A 192 -9.84 -20.81 -2.94
CA LEU A 192 -10.88 -20.00 -3.59
C LEU A 192 -11.63 -20.80 -4.66
N THR A 193 -10.96 -21.75 -5.32
CA THR A 193 -11.60 -22.73 -6.22
C THR A 193 -12.40 -23.80 -5.47
N ALA A 194 -11.95 -24.22 -4.29
CA ALA A 194 -12.63 -25.24 -3.48
C ALA A 194 -13.88 -24.69 -2.74
N SER A 195 -13.94 -23.38 -2.51
CA SER A 195 -15.05 -22.69 -1.84
C SER A 195 -16.38 -22.78 -2.61
N PHE A 196 -16.37 -22.91 -3.94
CA PHE A 196 -17.62 -22.98 -4.73
C PHE A 196 -18.39 -24.30 -4.59
N HIS A 197 -17.76 -25.34 -4.03
CA HIS A 197 -18.35 -26.68 -3.91
C HIS A 197 -18.35 -27.25 -2.50
N SER A 198 -17.87 -26.50 -1.49
CA SER A 198 -17.77 -27.02 -0.13
C SER A 198 -18.05 -25.97 0.95
N THR A 199 -18.71 -26.42 2.02
CA THR A 199 -18.92 -25.69 3.28
C THR A 199 -17.64 -25.58 4.11
N HIS A 200 -16.46 -25.57 3.48
CA HIS A 200 -15.19 -25.45 4.18
C HIS A 200 -14.89 -23.97 4.43
N SER A 201 -14.73 -23.61 5.70
CA SER A 201 -14.20 -22.30 6.10
C SER A 201 -12.80 -22.11 5.50
N SER A 202 -12.61 -21.10 4.65
CA SER A 202 -11.29 -20.71 4.18
C SER A 202 -10.40 -20.37 5.38
N LEU A 203 -9.18 -20.92 5.42
CA LEU A 203 -8.25 -20.71 6.51
C LEU A 203 -7.22 -19.67 6.09
N VAL A 204 -7.13 -18.59 6.86
CA VAL A 204 -6.10 -17.56 6.66
C VAL A 204 -4.77 -18.12 7.15
N SER A 205 -3.77 -18.17 6.27
CA SER A 205 -2.43 -18.65 6.60
C SER A 205 -1.73 -17.69 7.58
N ARG A 206 -0.69 -18.18 8.27
CA ARG A 206 0.11 -17.34 9.16
C ARG A 206 0.76 -16.17 8.40
N GLU A 207 1.20 -16.42 7.18
CA GLU A 207 1.82 -15.43 6.29
C GLU A 207 0.83 -14.34 5.92
N ALA A 208 -0.42 -14.70 5.64
CA ALA A 208 -1.50 -13.73 5.40
C ALA A 208 -1.78 -12.87 6.65
N VAL A 209 -1.82 -13.47 7.85
CA VAL A 209 -1.96 -12.71 9.10
C VAL A 209 -0.77 -11.77 9.33
N VAL A 210 0.45 -12.22 9.05
CA VAL A 210 1.65 -11.37 9.12
C VAL A 210 1.58 -10.25 8.09
N ALA A 211 1.08 -10.49 6.88
CA ALA A 211 0.93 -9.46 5.86
C ALA A 211 -0.06 -8.35 6.30
N LEU A 212 -1.14 -8.71 7.01
CA LEU A 212 -2.07 -7.73 7.57
C LEU A 212 -1.43 -6.76 8.56
N SER A 213 -0.28 -7.10 9.16
CA SER A 213 0.48 -6.16 10.00
C SER A 213 0.95 -4.90 9.26
N PHE A 214 0.93 -4.93 7.91
CA PHE A 214 1.14 -3.74 7.09
C PHE A 214 0.04 -2.69 7.28
N LEU A 215 -1.21 -3.11 7.55
CA LEU A 215 -2.37 -2.21 7.70
C LEU A 215 -2.90 -2.14 9.13
N ILE A 216 -2.75 -3.20 9.92
CA ILE A 216 -3.39 -3.36 11.22
C ILE A 216 -2.35 -3.70 12.28
N GLU A 217 -2.33 -2.93 13.35
CA GLU A 217 -1.55 -3.22 14.55
C GLU A 217 -2.47 -3.65 15.69
N GLY A 218 -1.88 -4.30 16.69
CA GLY A 218 -2.65 -4.73 17.84
C GLY A 218 -1.84 -5.07 19.07
N THR A 219 -2.53 -5.11 20.20
CA THR A 219 -1.97 -5.51 21.48
C THR A 219 -2.94 -6.40 22.27
N ILE A 220 -2.39 -7.20 23.19
CA ILE A 220 -3.17 -8.05 24.07
C ILE A 220 -3.35 -7.31 25.40
N SER A 221 -4.59 -6.89 25.67
CA SER A 221 -4.97 -6.35 26.97
C SER A 221 -5.05 -7.49 27.98
N ARG A 222 -4.08 -7.51 28.91
CA ARG A 222 -4.17 -8.31 30.13
C ARG A 222 -4.88 -7.48 31.17
N ALA A 223 -6.21 -7.59 31.23
CA ALA A 223 -6.97 -7.03 32.33
C ALA A 223 -6.58 -7.78 33.62
N ARG A 224 -5.66 -7.23 34.42
CA ARG A 224 -5.52 -7.67 35.82
C ARG A 224 -6.79 -7.20 36.55
N LYS A 225 -7.56 -8.14 37.09
CA LYS A 225 -8.56 -7.79 38.11
C LYS A 225 -7.83 -7.08 39.26
N ILE A 226 -8.20 -5.82 39.52
CA ILE A 226 -7.88 -5.12 40.77
C ILE A 226 -8.88 -5.60 41.81
#